data_AF-A0A2H0P772-F1
#
_entry.id   AF-A0A2H0P772-F1
#
_cell.length_a   1.000
_cell.length_b   1.000
_cell.length_c   1.000
_cell.angle_alpha   90.00
_cell.angle_beta   90.00
_cell.angle_gamma   90.00
#
_symmetry.space_group_name_H-M   'P 1'
#
loop_
_entity.id
_entity.type
_entity.pdbx_description
1 polymer ?
#
loop_
_entity_poly.entity_id
_entity_poly.type
_entity_poly.pdbx_seq_one_letter_code
_entity_poly.pdbx_strand_id
1 'polypeptide(L)'
;MKKKAIFIFIPFAVIVLVAGTILFVINFNKAKGGAKSLGSMTSQEIGSELKKIGEERLRGKMYAPLIATYKKMLEQMPDNIDLKKKLAFAYFGAAEYEKARPLLEEVSKSGLKDDEVFRELEFIGSLKQ
;
A
#
# COMPACT_ATOMS: atom_id res chain seq x y z
N MET A 1 -54.85 -20.46 45.58
CA MET A 1 -53.40 -20.29 45.85
C MET A 1 -52.80 -19.35 44.80
N LYS A 2 -52.33 -18.16 45.18
CA LYS A 2 -51.79 -17.16 44.23
C LYS A 2 -50.29 -17.42 44.00
N LYS A 3 -49.86 -17.71 42.77
CA LYS A 3 -48.44 -17.81 42.40
C LYS A 3 -47.79 -16.44 42.54
N LYS A 4 -46.82 -16.29 43.44
CA LYS A 4 -46.02 -15.06 43.56
C LYS A 4 -44.99 -15.06 42.43
N ALA A 5 -45.09 -14.09 41.51
CA ALA A 5 -44.06 -13.85 40.51
C ALA A 5 -42.88 -13.12 41.18
N ILE A 6 -41.70 -13.72 41.12
CA ILE A 6 -40.45 -13.12 41.61
C ILE A 6 -39.87 -12.31 40.44
N PHE A 7 -39.97 -10.99 40.51
CA PHE A 7 -39.29 -10.10 39.59
C PHE A 7 -37.84 -9.93 40.04
N ILE A 8 -36.90 -10.53 39.31
CA ILE A 8 -35.47 -10.33 39.52
C ILE A 8 -35.11 -8.99 38.90
N PHE A 9 -34.81 -8.00 39.74
CA PHE A 9 -34.36 -6.68 39.31
C PHE A 9 -32.88 -6.75 38.97
N ILE A 10 -32.56 -6.94 37.69
CA ILE A 10 -31.17 -6.89 37.22
C ILE A 10 -30.79 -5.41 37.09
N PRO A 11 -29.77 -4.93 37.82
CA PRO A 11 -29.36 -3.53 37.75
C PRO A 11 -28.85 -3.22 36.34
N PHE A 12 -29.18 -2.03 35.84
CA PHE A 12 -28.81 -1.55 34.50
C PHE A 12 -27.31 -1.71 34.19
N ALA A 13 -26.45 -1.58 35.20
CA ALA A 13 -25.01 -1.80 35.09
C ALA A 13 -24.63 -3.21 34.59
N VAL A 14 -25.36 -4.25 34.98
CA VAL A 14 -25.10 -5.64 34.53
C VAL A 14 -25.50 -5.80 33.06
N ILE A 15 -26.58 -5.15 32.63
CA ILE A 15 -27.03 -5.17 31.24
C ILE A 15 -25.98 -4.49 30.33
N VAL A 16 -25.45 -3.34 30.75
CA VAL A 16 -24.41 -2.62 30.01
C VAL A 16 -23.11 -3.43 29.90
N LEU A 17 -22.71 -4.12 30.99
CA LEU A 17 -21.51 -4.95 30.99
C LEU A 17 -21.64 -6.14 30.04
N VAL A 18 -22.78 -6.84 30.08
CA VAL A 18 -23.06 -7.96 29.16
C VAL A 18 -23.11 -7.49 27.71
N ALA A 19 -23.82 -6.39 27.43
CA ALA A 19 -23.88 -5.82 26.08
C ALA A 19 -22.50 -5.42 25.55
N GLY A 20 -21.65 -4.81 26.38
CA GLY A 20 -20.28 -4.45 26.02
C GLY A 20 -19.42 -5.67 25.66
N THR A 21 -19.52 -6.76 26.43
CA THR A 21 -18.78 -8.00 26.12
C THR A 21 -19.24 -8.64 24.82
N ILE A 22 -20.55 -8.65 24.55
CA ILE A 22 -21.10 -9.16 23.29
C ILE A 22 -20.60 -8.32 22.10
N LEU A 23 -20.66 -6.99 22.22
CA LEU A 23 -20.19 -6.08 21.17
C LEU A 23 -18.69 -6.26 20.91
N PHE A 24 -17.89 -6.39 21.97
CA PHE A 24 -16.45 -6.64 21.88
C PHE A 24 -16.17 -7.96 21.16
N VAL A 25 -16.87 -9.04 21.50
CA VAL A 25 -16.69 -10.36 20.86
C VAL A 25 -17.07 -10.33 19.38
N ILE A 26 -18.17 -9.65 19.01
CA ILE A 26 -18.58 -9.51 17.60
C ILE A 26 -17.54 -8.70 16.82
N ASN A 27 -17.07 -7.59 17.37
CA ASN A 27 -16.07 -6.74 16.72
C ASN A 27 -14.70 -7.43 16.62
N PHE A 28 -14.33 -8.21 17.64
CA PHE A 28 -13.12 -9.01 17.68
C PHE A 28 -13.16 -10.17 16.67
N ASN A 29 -14.31 -10.83 16.50
CA ASN A 29 -14.47 -11.85 15.45
C ASN A 29 -14.44 -11.25 14.05
N LYS A 30 -14.95 -10.03 13.86
CA LYS A 30 -14.85 -9.31 12.58
C LYS A 30 -13.39 -8.96 12.24
N ALA A 31 -12.57 -8.61 13.24
CA ALA A 31 -11.13 -8.39 13.06
C ALA A 31 -10.37 -9.67 12.64
N LYS A 32 -10.79 -10.85 13.11
CA LYS A 32 -10.25 -12.14 12.65
C LYS A 32 -10.65 -12.52 11.23
N GLY A 33 -11.71 -11.92 10.68
CA GLY A 33 -12.13 -12.11 9.29
C GLY A 33 -11.09 -11.67 8.26
N GLY A 34 -10.15 -10.78 8.63
CA GLY A 34 -9.01 -10.37 7.79
C GLY A 34 -7.77 -11.27 7.91
N ALA A 35 -7.70 -12.16 8.91
CA ALA A 35 -6.58 -13.08 9.12
C ALA A 35 -6.74 -14.40 8.35
N LYS A 36 -7.78 -14.52 7.52
CA LYS A 36 -8.14 -15.76 6.81
C LYS A 36 -7.21 -16.11 5.63
N SER A 37 -6.27 -15.24 5.27
CA SER A 37 -5.29 -15.49 4.19
C SER A 37 -3.95 -16.08 4.67
N LEU A 38 -3.62 -16.00 5.96
CA LEU A 38 -2.38 -16.58 6.50
C LEU A 38 -2.48 -18.08 6.79
N GLY A 39 -3.70 -18.61 6.94
CA GLY A 39 -3.95 -20.00 7.31
C GLY A 39 -3.95 -21.00 6.14
N SER A 40 -3.83 -20.53 4.89
CA SER A 40 -3.90 -21.37 3.68
C SER A 40 -2.67 -21.27 2.78
N MET A 41 -1.66 -20.49 3.16
CA MET A 41 -0.43 -20.34 2.38
C MET A 41 0.61 -21.35 2.84
N THR A 42 1.19 -22.07 1.90
CA THR A 42 2.33 -22.97 2.13
C THR A 42 3.54 -22.19 2.61
N SER A 43 4.49 -22.85 3.31
CA SER A 43 5.73 -22.20 3.77
C SER A 43 6.54 -21.57 2.63
N GLN A 44 6.37 -22.06 1.40
CA GLN A 44 7.00 -21.52 0.19
C GLN A 44 6.33 -20.21 -0.26
N GLU A 45 4.99 -20.15 -0.27
CA GLU A 45 4.24 -18.94 -0.62
C GLU A 45 4.47 -17.81 0.39
N ILE A 46 4.52 -18.15 1.69
CA ILE A 46 4.86 -17.20 2.76
C ILE A 46 6.28 -16.65 2.57
N GLY A 47 7.24 -17.53 2.22
CA GLY A 47 8.62 -17.12 1.95
C GLY A 47 8.74 -16.16 0.77
N SER A 48 8.04 -16.43 -0.34
CA SER A 48 8.03 -15.54 -1.51
C SER A 48 7.36 -14.20 -1.22
N GLU A 49 6.27 -14.20 -0.46
CA GLU A 49 5.54 -12.97 -0.13
C GLU A 49 6.35 -12.08 0.82
N LEU A 50 6.97 -12.68 1.84
CA LEU A 50 7.88 -11.96 2.76
C LEU A 50 9.09 -11.37 2.01
N LYS A 51 9.65 -12.12 1.06
CA LYS A 51 10.75 -11.63 0.22
C LYS A 51 10.32 -10.42 -0.61
N LYS A 52 9.16 -10.50 -1.27
CA LYS A 52 8.60 -9.41 -2.09
C LYS A 52 8.36 -8.15 -1.25
N ILE A 53 7.72 -8.29 -0.08
CA ILE A 53 7.48 -7.17 0.86
C ILE A 53 8.81 -6.57 1.33
N GLY A 54 9.80 -7.41 1.63
CA GLY A 54 11.13 -6.96 2.02
C GLY A 54 11.80 -6.13 0.93
N GLU A 55 11.78 -6.61 -0.31
CA GLU A 55 12.36 -5.93 -1.47
C GLU A 55 11.64 -4.61 -1.79
N GLU A 56 10.30 -4.57 -1.69
CA GLU A 56 9.52 -3.35 -1.87
C GLU A 56 9.88 -2.29 -0.81
N ARG A 57 9.99 -2.70 0.46
CA ARG A 57 10.42 -1.82 1.55
C ARG A 57 11.84 -1.29 1.33
N LEU A 58 12.76 -2.15 0.87
CA LEU A 58 14.14 -1.75 0.59
C LEU A 58 14.19 -0.73 -0.56
N ARG A 59 13.48 -1.00 -1.65
CA ARG A 59 13.34 -0.05 -2.77
C ARG A 59 12.81 1.29 -2.30
N GLY A 60 11.67 1.30 -1.60
CA GLY A 60 11.10 2.54 -1.06
C GLY A 60 12.08 3.35 -0.21
N LYS A 61 12.83 2.68 0.68
CA LYS A 61 13.86 3.34 1.50
C LYS A 61 15.01 3.93 0.68
N MET A 62 15.45 3.24 -0.37
CA MET A 62 16.59 3.69 -1.19
C MET A 62 16.22 4.86 -2.10
N TYR A 63 15.03 4.82 -2.71
CA TYR A 63 14.62 5.81 -3.70
C TYR A 63 13.93 7.05 -3.11
N ALA A 64 13.34 6.97 -1.90
CA ALA A 64 12.70 8.11 -1.24
C ALA A 64 13.58 9.38 -1.15
N PRO A 65 14.85 9.32 -0.66
CA PRO A 65 15.70 10.50 -0.62
C PRO A 65 16.05 11.03 -2.02
N LEU A 66 16.21 10.12 -2.99
CA LEU A 66 16.53 10.48 -4.37
C LEU A 66 15.37 11.23 -5.04
N ILE A 67 14.15 10.72 -4.88
CA ILE A 67 12.91 11.35 -5.33
C ILE A 67 12.79 12.76 -4.73
N ALA A 68 13.01 12.89 -3.41
CA ALA A 68 12.92 14.19 -2.74
C ALA A 68 13.92 15.21 -3.30
N THR A 69 15.16 14.79 -3.55
CA THR A 69 16.20 15.65 -4.14
C THR A 69 15.81 16.11 -5.55
N TYR A 70 15.40 15.20 -6.43
CA TYR A 70 15.04 15.58 -7.80
C TYR A 70 13.78 16.44 -7.87
N LYS A 71 12.80 16.24 -6.99
CA LYS A 71 11.65 17.15 -6.88
C LYS A 71 12.09 18.57 -6.55
N LYS A 72 12.96 18.77 -5.56
CA LYS A 72 13.49 20.09 -5.20
C LYS A 72 14.28 20.73 -6.36
N MET A 73 15.06 19.93 -7.09
CA MET A 73 15.79 20.46 -8.25
C MET A 73 14.84 20.89 -9.38
N LEU A 74 13.76 20.14 -9.61
CA LEU A 74 12.73 20.49 -10.59
C LEU A 74 11.91 21.72 -10.19
N GLU A 75 11.74 22.01 -8.89
CA GLU A 75 11.13 23.28 -8.45
C GLU A 75 11.92 24.51 -8.94
N GLN A 76 13.25 24.38 -9.08
CA GLN A 76 14.11 25.46 -9.59
C GLN A 76 14.26 25.43 -11.12
N MET A 77 14.15 24.25 -11.72
CA MET A 77 14.33 24.03 -13.16
C MET A 77 13.20 23.16 -13.73
N PRO A 78 11.96 23.68 -13.81
CA PRO A 78 10.77 22.87 -14.11
C PRO A 78 10.79 22.24 -15.50
N ASP A 79 11.54 22.79 -16.44
CA ASP A 79 11.61 22.31 -17.83
C ASP A 79 12.84 21.44 -18.11
N ASN A 80 13.63 21.13 -17.08
CA ASN A 80 14.83 20.31 -17.26
C ASN A 80 14.46 18.84 -17.49
N ILE A 81 14.52 18.43 -18.76
CA ILE A 81 14.23 17.07 -19.23
C ILE A 81 15.11 16.01 -18.55
N ASP A 82 16.40 16.29 -18.34
CA ASP A 82 17.29 15.34 -17.66
C ASP A 82 16.89 15.08 -16.21
N LEU A 83 16.42 16.12 -15.51
CA LEU A 83 15.90 15.98 -14.16
C LEU A 83 14.56 15.26 -14.13
N LYS A 84 13.68 15.51 -15.12
CA LYS A 84 12.44 14.73 -15.29
C LYS A 84 12.73 13.25 -15.50
N LYS A 85 13.72 12.92 -16.35
CA LYS A 85 14.17 11.54 -16.56
C LYS A 85 14.68 10.90 -15.28
N LYS A 86 15.58 11.57 -14.57
CA LYS A 86 16.14 11.08 -13.30
C LYS A 86 15.07 10.86 -12.23
N LEU A 87 14.10 11.77 -12.12
CA LEU A 87 12.96 11.60 -11.23
C LEU A 87 12.09 10.41 -11.65
N ALA A 88 11.84 10.25 -12.95
CA ALA A 88 11.06 9.14 -13.48
C ALA A 88 11.71 7.79 -13.20
N PHE A 89 13.03 7.67 -13.37
CA PHE A 89 13.79 6.46 -13.02
C PHE A 89 13.82 6.20 -11.51
N ALA A 90 13.89 7.24 -10.69
CA ALA A 90 13.77 7.09 -9.25
C ALA A 90 12.39 6.54 -8.84
N TYR A 91 11.30 7.03 -9.47
CA TYR A 91 9.97 6.46 -9.27
C TYR A 91 9.86 5.03 -9.81
N PHE A 92 10.45 4.73 -10.96
CA PHE A 92 10.49 3.38 -11.51
C PHE A 92 11.20 2.40 -10.57
N GLY A 93 12.37 2.77 -10.05
CA GLY A 93 13.10 1.99 -9.06
C GLY A 93 12.31 1.78 -7.76
N ALA A 94 11.52 2.77 -7.35
CA ALA A 94 10.58 2.68 -6.23
C ALA A 94 9.32 1.84 -6.52
N ALA A 95 9.18 1.28 -7.73
CA ALA A 95 7.97 0.64 -8.25
C ALA A 95 6.73 1.56 -8.29
N GLU A 96 6.92 2.88 -8.24
CA GLU A 96 5.88 3.89 -8.36
C GLU A 96 5.56 4.19 -9.84
N TYR A 97 5.20 3.16 -10.60
CA TYR A 97 5.04 3.23 -12.05
C TYR A 97 4.03 4.27 -12.54
N GLU A 98 2.95 4.49 -11.78
CA GLU A 98 1.94 5.51 -12.09
C GLU A 98 2.51 6.94 -12.07
N LYS A 99 3.57 7.18 -11.29
CA LYS A 99 4.28 8.48 -11.26
C LYS A 99 5.42 8.54 -12.27
N ALA A 100 6.09 7.41 -12.52
CA ALA A 100 7.19 7.30 -13.48
C ALA A 100 6.71 7.53 -14.92
N ARG A 101 5.60 6.88 -15.30
CA ARG A 101 5.07 6.89 -16.67
C ARG A 101 4.90 8.27 -17.30
N PRO A 102 4.14 9.22 -16.71
CA PRO A 102 3.92 10.52 -17.35
C PRO A 102 5.22 11.31 -17.56
N LEU A 103 6.19 11.16 -16.66
CA LEU A 103 7.50 11.80 -16.80
C LEU A 103 8.33 11.16 -17.91
N LEU A 104 8.32 9.83 -18.04
CA LEU A 104 8.98 9.13 -19.15
C LEU A 104 8.36 9.48 -20.50
N GLU A 105 7.02 9.58 -20.57
CA GLU A 105 6.30 10.01 -21.79
C GLU A 105 6.63 11.45 -22.19
N GLU A 106 6.92 12.33 -21.22
CA GLU A 106 7.37 13.68 -21.50
C GLU A 106 8.82 13.69 -22.03
N VAL A 107 9.71 12.92 -21.39
CA VAL A 107 11.10 12.77 -21.82
C VAL A 107 11.19 12.16 -23.22
N SER A 108 10.36 11.17 -23.56
CA SER A 108 10.36 10.57 -24.90
C SER A 108 9.92 11.56 -25.99
N LYS A 109 9.08 12.55 -25.64
CA LYS A 109 8.59 13.59 -26.56
C LYS A 109 9.59 14.72 -26.76
N SER A 110 10.55 14.91 -25.85
CA SER A 110 11.54 15.99 -25.94
C SER A 110 12.61 15.75 -27.01
N GLY A 111 12.53 14.64 -27.76
CA GLY A 111 13.51 14.25 -28.77
C GLY A 111 14.78 13.60 -28.19
N LEU A 112 14.83 13.38 -26.86
CA LEU A 112 15.92 12.66 -26.22
C LEU A 112 15.83 11.18 -26.64
N LYS A 113 16.73 10.74 -27.52
CA LYS A 113 16.83 9.32 -27.92
C LYS A 113 17.56 8.56 -26.83
N ASP A 114 16.79 8.00 -25.91
CA ASP A 114 17.29 7.18 -24.82
C ASP A 114 16.53 5.86 -24.80
N ASP A 115 17.20 4.80 -25.23
CA ASP A 115 16.63 3.46 -25.31
C ASP A 115 16.15 2.95 -23.93
N GLU A 116 16.74 3.46 -22.85
CA GLU A 116 16.31 3.16 -21.48
C GLU A 116 14.91 3.72 -21.19
N VAL A 117 14.59 4.92 -21.70
CA VAL A 117 13.25 5.48 -21.53
C VAL A 117 12.18 4.63 -22.23
N PHE A 118 12.48 4.12 -23.43
CA PHE A 118 11.54 3.31 -24.20
C PHE A 118 11.31 1.93 -23.59
N ARG A 119 12.38 1.24 -23.16
CA ARG A 119 12.29 -0.04 -22.45
C ARG A 119 11.45 0.08 -21.18
N GLU A 120 11.59 1.18 -20.46
CA GLU A 120 10.96 1.35 -19.15
C GLU A 120 9.48 1.68 -19.33
N LEU A 121 9.12 2.44 -20.38
CA LEU A 121 7.74 2.64 -20.81
C LEU A 121 7.10 1.34 -21.29
N GLU A 122 7.82 0.52 -22.06
CA GLU A 122 7.34 -0.79 -22.52
C GLU A 122 7.07 -1.72 -21.33
N PHE A 123 8.01 -1.78 -20.38
CA PHE A 123 7.84 -2.54 -19.14
C PHE A 123 6.59 -2.08 -18.38
N ILE A 124 6.44 -0.78 -18.13
CA ILE A 124 5.25 -0.24 -17.45
C ILE A 124 3.97 -0.60 -18.23
N GLY A 125 4.00 -0.53 -19.56
CA GLY A 125 2.88 -0.91 -20.41
C GLY A 125 2.48 -2.38 -20.27
N SER A 126 3.46 -3.27 -20.12
CA SER A 126 3.24 -4.71 -19.95
C SER A 126 2.59 -5.08 -18.60
N LEU A 127 2.71 -4.23 -17.57
CA LEU A 127 2.12 -4.48 -16.25
C LEU A 127 0.59 -4.23 -16.18
N LYS A 128 -0.01 -3.54 -17.15
CA LYS A 128 -1.46 -3.23 -17.17
C LYS A 128 -2.31 -4.24 -17.95
N GLN A 129 -1.82 -5.47 -18.17
CA GLN A 129 -2.58 -6.54 -18.84
C GLN A 129 -3.16 -7.54 -17.86
#